data_AF-A0A6G1SMT7-F1
#
_entry.id   AF-A0A6G1SMT7-F1
#
_cell.length_a   1.000
_cell.length_b   1.000
_cell.length_c   1.000
_cell.angle_alpha   90.00
_cell.angle_beta   90.00
_cell.angle_gamma   90.00
#
_symmetry.space_group_name_H-M   'P 1'
#
loop_
_entity.id
_entity.type
_entity.pdbx_description
1 polymer ?
#
loop_
_entity_poly.entity_id
_entity_poly.type
_entity_poly.pdbx_seq_one_letter_code
_entity_poly.pdbx_strand_id
1 'polypeptide(L)'
;FSGVAVKDVAVDKLVTYFDQFDVDVSHAVDVNTVDEAEKIFYVARTARLNHKPFTYKVKVVSDKKVKAVVRVFLGPNTEYVHSNFYGQQASDVYYGHDTADLDRLRHMFVELDRIPVDLNQGENLVERHSREFTTTVGDIQSFKSLQKMAESGNLYVENVDHHCGFPDRLVLPMGHKAGLPLTLFVVVTPYGSEEQQHSGDYYHHDSVIPHGQNVVSCNGLMTVFDNRPLGFPFDRKIENFDRFYVPNMYFKNVVVYHKDTQSHHNNVAYKTNVNDFDHLPKYVSGQHQIVDDISIVTDDIHV
;
A
#
# COMPACT_ATOMS: atom_id res chain seq x y z
N PHE A 1 -1.25 22.01 -9.78
CA PHE A 1 -0.92 22.59 -8.47
C PHE A 1 0.19 23.63 -8.67
N SER A 2 -0.18 24.91 -8.86
CA SER A 2 0.81 25.93 -9.23
C SER A 2 1.88 26.08 -8.14
N GLY A 3 3.15 26.11 -8.56
CA GLY A 3 4.28 26.26 -7.66
C GLY A 3 4.82 24.96 -7.06
N VAL A 4 4.21 23.81 -7.36
CA VAL A 4 4.63 22.50 -6.86
C VAL A 4 4.99 21.60 -8.04
N ALA A 5 6.14 20.96 -7.96
CA ALA A 5 6.60 20.01 -8.98
C ALA A 5 7.22 18.76 -8.35
N VAL A 6 6.90 17.58 -8.89
CA VAL A 6 7.60 16.34 -8.58
C VAL A 6 8.81 16.26 -9.49
N LYS A 7 10.02 16.20 -8.92
CA LYS A 7 11.28 16.22 -9.67
C LYS A 7 11.83 14.84 -9.94
N ASP A 8 11.63 13.92 -9.00
CA ASP A 8 12.13 12.56 -9.10
C ASP A 8 11.33 11.65 -8.18
N VAL A 9 11.27 10.39 -8.56
CA VAL A 9 10.73 9.29 -7.75
C VAL A 9 11.75 8.17 -7.76
N ALA A 10 12.19 7.76 -6.58
CA ALA A 10 13.03 6.59 -6.37
C ALA A 10 12.23 5.52 -5.62
N VAL A 11 12.49 4.27 -5.93
CA VAL A 11 11.87 3.13 -5.26
C VAL A 11 12.90 2.02 -5.11
N ASP A 12 12.85 1.32 -3.98
CA ASP A 12 13.68 0.15 -3.76
C ASP A 12 13.34 -0.98 -4.75
N LYS A 13 14.17 -2.02 -4.73
CA LYS A 13 13.94 -3.20 -5.56
C LYS A 13 12.64 -3.91 -5.15
N LEU A 14 11.67 -3.94 -6.06
CA LEU A 14 10.40 -4.62 -5.87
C LEU A 14 10.58 -6.14 -6.12
N VAL A 15 10.35 -6.94 -5.08
CA VAL A 15 10.54 -8.39 -5.13
C VAL A 15 9.35 -9.11 -4.51
N THR A 16 8.74 -9.99 -5.29
CA THR A 16 7.71 -10.93 -4.85
C THR A 16 8.29 -12.33 -4.66
N TYR A 17 7.61 -13.14 -3.85
CA TYR A 17 7.92 -14.54 -3.60
C TYR A 17 6.68 -15.25 -3.07
N PHE A 18 6.72 -16.58 -2.99
CA PHE A 18 5.73 -17.36 -2.25
C PHE A 18 6.27 -17.75 -0.88
N ASP A 19 5.49 -17.55 0.18
CA ASP A 19 5.72 -18.18 1.48
C ASP A 19 4.64 -19.21 1.82
N GLN A 20 4.95 -20.06 2.79
CA GLN A 20 4.00 -21.02 3.34
C GLN A 20 3.19 -20.32 4.43
N PHE A 21 1.87 -20.51 4.38
CA PHE A 21 0.94 -19.96 5.35
C PHE A 21 0.05 -21.10 5.86
N ASP A 22 -0.06 -21.20 7.19
CA ASP A 22 -0.87 -22.22 7.85
C ASP A 22 -2.23 -21.61 8.23
N VAL A 23 -3.30 -22.18 7.68
CA VAL A 23 -4.68 -21.84 8.01
C VAL A 23 -5.21 -22.86 9.01
N ASP A 24 -5.69 -22.42 10.17
CA ASP A 24 -6.38 -23.29 11.12
C ASP A 24 -7.70 -23.78 10.51
N VAL A 25 -7.84 -25.09 10.36
CA VAL A 25 -9.02 -25.78 9.84
C VAL A 25 -9.60 -26.76 10.84
N SER A 26 -9.25 -26.64 12.12
CA SER A 26 -9.70 -27.54 13.18
C SER A 26 -11.23 -27.56 13.30
N HIS A 27 -11.88 -26.42 13.04
CA HIS A 27 -13.35 -26.27 13.05
C HIS A 27 -14.04 -26.89 11.81
N ALA A 28 -13.30 -27.40 10.83
CA ALA A 28 -13.87 -28.11 9.67
C ALA A 28 -13.96 -29.62 9.90
N VAL A 29 -13.50 -30.12 11.05
CA VAL A 29 -13.50 -31.55 11.39
C VAL A 29 -14.62 -31.84 12.38
N ASP A 30 -15.44 -32.85 12.04
CA ASP A 30 -16.48 -33.35 12.95
C ASP A 30 -15.84 -34.03 14.16
N VAL A 31 -16.31 -33.69 15.36
CA VAL A 31 -15.89 -34.31 16.62
C VAL A 31 -17.10 -34.75 17.42
N ASN A 32 -16.93 -35.76 18.27
CA ASN A 32 -18.03 -36.33 19.07
C ASN A 32 -18.23 -35.60 20.40
N THR A 33 -17.20 -34.91 20.91
CA THR A 33 -17.25 -34.21 22.20
C THR A 33 -16.49 -32.88 22.18
N VAL A 34 -16.83 -31.98 23.10
CA VAL A 34 -16.10 -30.70 23.30
C VAL A 34 -14.65 -30.97 23.73
N ASP A 35 -14.42 -31.94 24.62
CA ASP A 35 -13.08 -32.36 25.03
C ASP A 35 -12.20 -32.83 23.85
N GLU A 36 -12.82 -33.39 22.80
CA GLU A 36 -12.13 -33.78 21.57
C GLU A 36 -11.81 -32.53 20.71
N ALA A 37 -12.76 -31.59 20.57
CA ALA A 37 -12.54 -30.31 19.87
C ALA A 37 -11.33 -29.54 20.41
N GLU A 38 -11.16 -29.47 21.74
CA GLU A 38 -10.06 -28.73 22.36
C GLU A 38 -8.68 -29.37 22.12
N LYS A 39 -8.64 -30.68 21.90
CA LYS A 39 -7.41 -31.47 21.73
C LYS A 39 -6.94 -31.53 20.28
N ILE A 40 -7.80 -31.28 19.32
CA ILE A 40 -7.42 -31.28 17.90
C ILE A 40 -6.80 -29.95 17.47
N PHE A 41 -5.85 -30.03 16.55
CA PHE A 41 -5.29 -28.89 15.86
C PHE A 41 -4.87 -29.30 14.46
N TYR A 42 -5.71 -28.97 13.48
CA TYR A 42 -5.45 -29.24 12.07
C TYR A 42 -5.18 -27.95 11.33
N VAL A 43 -4.16 -27.97 10.49
CA VAL A 43 -3.77 -26.84 9.65
C VAL A 43 -3.76 -27.23 8.18
N ALA A 44 -4.29 -26.36 7.33
CA ALA A 44 -4.09 -26.41 5.90
C ALA A 44 -2.92 -25.48 5.54
N ARG A 45 -1.83 -26.06 5.01
CA ARG A 45 -0.66 -25.31 4.56
C ARG A 45 -0.81 -24.93 3.09
N THR A 46 -0.73 -23.63 2.80
CA THR A 46 -0.87 -23.09 1.45
C THR A 46 0.28 -22.15 1.09
N ALA A 47 0.66 -22.13 -0.18
CA ALA A 47 1.59 -21.15 -0.70
C ALA A 47 0.84 -19.85 -1.01
N ARG A 48 1.23 -18.73 -0.40
CA ARG A 48 0.63 -17.41 -0.63
C ARG A 48 1.66 -16.45 -1.19
N LEU A 49 1.23 -15.63 -2.14
CA LEU A 49 2.08 -14.56 -2.69
C LEU A 49 2.40 -13.56 -1.56
N ASN A 50 3.63 -13.08 -1.56
CA ASN A 50 4.12 -12.05 -0.66
C ASN A 50 5.17 -11.18 -1.39
N HIS A 51 5.57 -10.08 -0.75
CA HIS A 51 6.62 -9.20 -1.22
C HIS A 51 7.60 -8.83 -0.11
N LYS A 52 8.84 -8.49 -0.50
CA LYS A 52 9.78 -7.86 0.41
C LYS A 52 9.32 -6.43 0.73
N PRO A 53 9.49 -5.94 1.97
CA PRO A 53 9.28 -4.53 2.27
C PRO A 53 10.12 -3.65 1.34
N PHE A 54 9.57 -2.51 0.95
CA PHE A 54 10.23 -1.55 0.07
C PHE A 54 9.87 -0.13 0.48
N THR A 55 10.76 0.82 0.20
CA THR A 55 10.52 2.25 0.38
C THR A 55 10.42 2.93 -0.97
N TYR A 56 9.52 3.91 -1.09
CA TYR A 56 9.56 4.90 -2.15
C TYR A 56 9.92 6.28 -1.60
N LYS A 57 10.58 7.08 -2.42
CA LYS A 57 11.00 8.45 -2.12
C LYS A 57 10.55 9.37 -3.23
N VAL A 58 9.79 10.40 -2.89
CA VAL A 58 9.29 11.43 -3.82
C VAL A 58 10.00 12.74 -3.53
N LYS A 59 10.77 13.24 -4.49
CA LYS A 59 11.38 14.57 -4.42
C LYS A 59 10.41 15.59 -4.97
N VAL A 60 9.94 16.50 -4.11
CA VAL A 60 8.98 17.54 -4.44
C VAL A 60 9.64 18.90 -4.23
N VAL A 61 9.55 19.79 -5.23
CA VAL A 61 9.95 21.19 -5.08
C VAL A 61 8.69 22.03 -4.97
N SER A 62 8.63 22.89 -3.95
CA SER A 62 7.54 23.86 -3.77
C SER A 62 8.07 25.29 -3.70
N ASP A 63 7.37 26.24 -4.32
CA ASP A 63 7.63 27.67 -4.21
C ASP A 63 7.10 28.30 -2.92
N LYS A 64 6.34 27.55 -2.12
CA LYS A 64 5.64 28.04 -0.93
C LYS A 64 5.46 26.95 0.11
N LYS A 65 5.21 27.36 1.36
CA LYS A 65 4.75 26.43 2.39
C LYS A 65 3.27 26.10 2.16
N VAL A 66 2.95 24.82 1.96
CA VAL A 66 1.58 24.39 1.61
C VAL A 66 1.31 22.96 2.02
N LYS A 67 0.07 22.67 2.43
CA LYS A 67 -0.35 21.30 2.66
C LYS A 67 -0.75 20.61 1.35
N ALA A 68 -0.42 19.34 1.22
CA ALA A 68 -0.67 18.56 0.03
C ALA A 68 -1.12 17.13 0.35
N VAL A 69 -1.65 16.44 -0.65
CA VAL A 69 -1.87 14.99 -0.66
C VAL A 69 -0.99 14.41 -1.76
N VAL A 70 -0.17 13.42 -1.40
CA VAL A 70 0.57 12.58 -2.36
C VAL A 70 -0.24 11.31 -2.60
N ARG A 71 -0.54 11.01 -3.86
CA ARG A 71 -1.12 9.72 -4.28
C ARG A 71 -0.13 8.96 -5.12
N VAL A 72 -0.01 7.67 -4.85
CA VAL A 72 0.90 6.76 -5.54
C VAL A 72 0.09 5.63 -6.13
N PHE A 73 0.23 5.41 -7.44
CA PHE A 73 -0.43 4.34 -8.17
C PHE A 73 0.59 3.42 -8.81
N LEU A 74 0.24 2.15 -8.97
CA LEU A 74 0.97 1.18 -9.77
C LEU A 74 0.09 0.70 -10.90
N GLY A 75 0.61 0.71 -12.11
CA GLY A 75 -0.12 0.27 -13.29
C GLY A 75 0.79 -0.27 -14.38
N PRO A 76 0.21 -0.59 -15.55
CA PRO A 76 0.97 -1.06 -16.71
C PRO A 76 2.10 -0.11 -17.09
N ASN A 77 3.12 -0.66 -17.74
CA ASN A 77 4.19 0.17 -18.28
C ASN A 77 3.63 1.15 -19.34
N THR A 78 3.87 2.45 -19.18
CA THR A 78 3.34 3.49 -20.07
C THR A 78 4.25 3.81 -21.25
N GLU A 79 5.49 3.31 -21.27
CA GLU A 79 6.43 3.48 -22.40
C GLU A 79 6.23 2.39 -23.48
N TYR A 80 5.71 1.22 -23.10
CA TYR A 80 5.43 0.14 -24.06
C TYR A 80 3.99 0.21 -24.58
N VAL A 81 3.80 1.09 -25.56
CA VAL A 81 2.57 1.31 -26.36
C VAL A 81 2.06 0.05 -27.09
N HIS A 82 2.87 -1.02 -27.13
CA HIS A 82 2.55 -2.30 -27.78
C HIS A 82 2.84 -3.51 -26.89
N SER A 83 2.59 -3.43 -25.59
CA SER A 83 2.74 -4.61 -24.74
C SER A 83 1.58 -5.59 -24.99
N ASN A 84 1.90 -6.72 -25.64
CA ASN A 84 1.02 -7.89 -25.79
C ASN A 84 0.68 -8.59 -24.45
N PHE A 85 0.93 -7.93 -23.32
CA PHE A 85 0.78 -8.46 -21.97
C PHE A 85 -0.68 -8.84 -21.65
N TYR A 86 -1.66 -8.33 -22.42
CA TYR A 86 -3.10 -8.51 -22.16
C TYR A 86 -3.89 -9.15 -23.31
N GLY A 87 -3.23 -9.82 -24.27
CA GLY A 87 -3.88 -10.61 -25.33
C GLY A 87 -4.32 -9.83 -26.59
N GLN A 88 -4.97 -10.51 -27.55
CA GLN A 88 -5.34 -10.00 -28.89
C GLN A 88 -6.21 -8.72 -28.90
N GLN A 89 -6.69 -8.22 -27.76
CA GLN A 89 -7.32 -6.89 -27.70
C GLN A 89 -6.31 -5.73 -27.67
N ALA A 90 -5.00 -6.01 -27.64
CA ALA A 90 -3.94 -5.03 -27.79
C ALA A 90 -3.44 -4.90 -29.25
N SER A 91 -3.80 -5.83 -30.14
CA SER A 91 -3.23 -5.89 -31.50
C SER A 91 -3.95 -5.01 -32.53
N ASP A 92 -5.08 -4.40 -32.20
CA ASP A 92 -5.90 -3.68 -33.19
C ASP A 92 -5.66 -2.16 -33.24
N VAL A 93 -4.64 -1.63 -32.54
CA VAL A 93 -4.28 -0.21 -32.62
C VAL A 93 -3.27 0.01 -33.75
N TYR A 94 -3.79 -0.12 -34.97
CA TYR A 94 -3.18 0.42 -36.17
C TYR A 94 -3.63 1.90 -36.26
N TYR A 95 -2.66 2.82 -36.24
CA TYR A 95 -2.75 4.30 -36.33
C TYR A 95 -2.85 5.12 -35.01
N GLY A 96 -1.69 5.45 -34.45
CA GLY A 96 -1.27 6.86 -34.33
C GLY A 96 -2.07 7.80 -33.42
N HIS A 97 -2.48 7.38 -32.22
CA HIS A 97 -2.97 8.29 -31.19
C HIS A 97 -2.32 8.01 -29.83
N ASP A 98 -1.22 8.71 -29.53
CA ASP A 98 -0.48 8.70 -28.26
C ASP A 98 -1.36 9.03 -27.01
N THR A 99 -2.60 9.47 -27.22
CA THR A 99 -3.56 9.83 -26.16
C THR A 99 -4.53 8.70 -25.80
N ALA A 100 -4.75 7.74 -26.71
CA ALA A 100 -5.68 6.63 -26.50
C ALA A 100 -5.14 5.63 -25.47
N ASP A 101 -3.82 5.54 -25.32
CA ASP A 101 -3.22 4.56 -24.44
C ASP A 101 -3.38 4.93 -22.98
N LEU A 102 -3.06 6.16 -22.52
CA LEU A 102 -3.26 6.47 -21.11
C LEU A 102 -4.74 6.48 -20.71
N ASP A 103 -5.66 6.96 -21.55
CA ASP A 103 -7.10 6.91 -21.26
C ASP A 103 -7.61 5.47 -21.13
N ARG A 104 -7.06 4.53 -21.91
CA ARG A 104 -7.34 3.10 -21.77
C ARG A 104 -6.68 2.50 -20.54
N LEU A 105 -5.40 2.82 -20.31
CA LEU A 105 -4.59 2.28 -19.22
C LEU A 105 -5.02 2.79 -17.85
N ARG A 106 -5.65 3.97 -17.74
CA ARG A 106 -6.00 4.62 -16.46
C ARG A 106 -6.82 3.73 -15.54
N HIS A 107 -7.68 2.88 -16.10
CA HIS A 107 -8.49 1.92 -15.36
C HIS A 107 -7.70 0.75 -14.76
N MET A 108 -6.45 0.55 -15.19
CA MET A 108 -5.56 -0.50 -14.71
C MET A 108 -4.53 0.01 -13.69
N PHE A 109 -4.54 1.31 -13.37
CA PHE A 109 -3.74 1.85 -12.27
C PHE A 109 -4.46 1.61 -10.93
N VAL A 110 -3.76 0.95 -10.01
CA VAL A 110 -4.23 0.69 -8.65
C VAL A 110 -3.52 1.66 -7.71
N GLU A 111 -4.30 2.37 -6.89
CA GLU A 111 -3.75 3.27 -5.86
C GLU A 111 -3.12 2.44 -4.74
N LEU A 112 -1.80 2.61 -4.54
CA LEU A 112 -1.04 1.93 -3.50
C LEU A 112 -1.10 2.69 -2.17
N ASP A 113 -0.92 4.01 -2.21
CA ASP A 113 -0.89 4.83 -1.00
C ASP A 113 -1.40 6.25 -1.26
N ARG A 114 -1.95 6.86 -0.21
CA ARG A 114 -2.45 8.23 -0.19
C ARG A 114 -2.11 8.86 1.16
N ILE A 115 -1.25 9.87 1.13
CA ILE A 115 -0.74 10.49 2.35
C ILE A 115 -0.89 12.02 2.34
N PRO A 116 -1.39 12.63 3.43
CA PRO A 116 -1.27 14.07 3.63
C PRO A 116 0.17 14.42 4.01
N VAL A 117 0.69 15.52 3.45
CA VAL A 117 2.04 16.02 3.71
C VAL A 117 2.03 17.55 3.87
N ASP A 118 2.92 18.07 4.70
CA ASP A 118 3.21 19.50 4.78
C ASP A 118 4.48 19.79 3.99
N LEU A 119 4.36 20.53 2.87
CA LEU A 119 5.49 20.92 2.04
C LEU A 119 6.04 22.27 2.52
N ASN A 120 7.35 22.35 2.69
CA ASN A 120 8.08 23.60 2.88
C ASN A 120 8.46 24.22 1.52
N GLN A 121 8.71 25.53 1.51
CA GLN A 121 9.32 26.18 0.35
C GLN A 121 10.73 25.60 0.10
N GLY A 122 11.04 25.30 -1.16
CA GLY A 122 12.26 24.64 -1.58
C GLY A 122 12.07 23.14 -1.84
N GLU A 123 13.11 22.36 -1.59
CA GLU A 123 13.11 20.92 -1.80
C GLU A 123 12.52 20.18 -0.59
N ASN A 124 11.70 19.17 -0.87
CA ASN A 124 11.08 18.29 0.11
C ASN A 124 11.33 16.84 -0.33
N LEU A 125 11.64 15.98 0.63
CA LEU A 125 11.76 14.54 0.41
C LEU A 125 10.65 13.85 1.20
N VAL A 126 9.69 13.28 0.48
CA VAL A 126 8.66 12.43 1.09
C VAL A 126 9.13 10.99 0.97
N GLU A 127 9.39 10.35 2.11
CA GLU A 127 9.82 8.96 2.20
C GLU A 127 8.70 8.12 2.83
N ARG A 128 8.44 6.95 2.24
CA ARG A 128 7.34 6.10 2.68
C ARG A 128 7.70 4.63 2.57
N HIS A 129 7.55 3.91 3.68
CA HIS A 129 7.79 2.48 3.74
C HIS A 129 6.49 1.70 3.47
N SER A 130 6.57 0.59 2.72
CA SER A 130 5.39 -0.18 2.30
C SER A 130 4.51 -0.66 3.45
N ARG A 131 5.11 -0.90 4.62
CA ARG A 131 4.38 -1.33 5.83
C ARG A 131 3.57 -0.23 6.51
N GLU A 132 3.74 1.01 6.07
CA GLU A 132 2.97 2.13 6.60
C GLU A 132 1.75 2.46 5.75
N PHE A 133 1.57 1.79 4.60
CA PHE A 133 0.46 2.05 3.69
C PHE A 133 -0.87 1.90 4.42
N THR A 134 -1.71 2.92 4.33
CA THR A 134 -3.03 2.94 4.97
C THR A 134 -4.05 2.13 4.19
N THR A 135 -3.69 1.65 2.99
CA THR A 135 -4.55 0.89 2.09
C THR A 135 -4.56 -0.60 2.33
N THR A 136 -3.60 -1.06 3.12
CA THR A 136 -3.33 -2.47 3.32
C THR A 136 -3.47 -2.91 4.76
N VAL A 137 -3.83 -4.17 4.94
CA VAL A 137 -3.93 -4.83 6.24
C VAL A 137 -3.07 -6.08 6.27
N GLY A 138 -2.51 -6.37 7.45
CA GLY A 138 -1.72 -7.57 7.69
C GLY A 138 -2.58 -8.85 7.70
N ASP A 139 -1.92 -10.00 7.79
CA ASP A 139 -2.65 -11.26 7.96
C ASP A 139 -3.32 -11.35 9.32
N ILE A 140 -4.49 -11.98 9.33
CA ILE A 140 -5.29 -12.17 10.53
C ILE A 140 -4.72 -13.34 11.32
N GLN A 141 -4.65 -13.18 12.64
CA GLN A 141 -4.25 -14.26 13.54
C GLN A 141 -5.25 -15.41 13.51
N SER A 142 -4.77 -16.64 13.70
CA SER A 142 -5.64 -17.81 13.80
C SER A 142 -6.62 -17.68 14.98
N PHE A 143 -7.81 -18.27 14.85
CA PHE A 143 -8.81 -18.27 15.92
C PHE A 143 -8.24 -18.82 17.24
N LYS A 144 -7.48 -19.92 17.18
CA LYS A 144 -6.84 -20.51 18.37
C LYS A 144 -5.82 -19.59 19.03
N SER A 145 -5.09 -18.78 18.25
CA SER A 145 -4.19 -17.75 18.80
C SER A 145 -4.99 -16.67 19.52
N LEU A 146 -6.07 -16.18 18.90
CA LEU A 146 -6.97 -15.19 19.50
C LEU A 146 -7.59 -15.70 20.81
N GLN A 147 -8.07 -16.95 20.83
CA GLN A 147 -8.61 -17.60 22.01
C GLN A 147 -7.59 -17.68 23.16
N LYS A 148 -6.36 -18.14 22.88
CA LYS A 148 -5.31 -18.21 23.90
C LYS A 148 -4.93 -16.84 24.47
N MET A 149 -4.89 -15.81 23.63
CA MET A 149 -4.66 -14.44 24.09
C MET A 149 -5.79 -13.99 25.03
N ALA A 150 -7.04 -14.26 24.67
CA ALA A 150 -8.20 -13.99 25.50
C ALA A 150 -8.12 -14.67 26.87
N GLU A 151 -7.85 -15.98 26.90
CA GLU A 151 -7.74 -16.80 28.11
C GLU A 151 -6.58 -16.33 29.02
N SER A 152 -5.49 -15.85 28.43
CA SER A 152 -4.34 -15.32 29.17
C SER A 152 -4.57 -13.94 29.81
N GLY A 153 -5.73 -13.31 29.57
CA GLY A 153 -6.03 -11.94 30.00
C GLY A 153 -5.30 -10.86 29.19
N ASN A 154 -4.49 -11.23 28.19
CA ASN A 154 -3.77 -10.33 27.30
C ASN A 154 -4.52 -10.09 25.98
N LEU A 155 -5.82 -9.82 26.05
CA LEU A 155 -6.60 -9.49 24.86
C LEU A 155 -6.26 -8.06 24.41
N TYR A 156 -5.19 -7.92 23.64
CA TYR A 156 -4.85 -6.66 22.98
C TYR A 156 -5.74 -6.52 21.73
N VAL A 157 -6.94 -5.96 21.90
CA VAL A 157 -7.83 -5.56 20.80
C VAL A 157 -7.59 -4.09 20.46
N GLU A 158 -6.35 -3.70 20.22
CA GLU A 158 -6.13 -2.42 19.55
C GLU A 158 -6.36 -2.64 18.05
N ASN A 159 -7.33 -1.90 17.50
CA ASN A 159 -7.65 -1.76 16.07
C ASN A 159 -8.36 -2.96 15.40
N VAL A 160 -9.63 -3.19 15.78
CA VAL A 160 -10.58 -4.02 15.02
C VAL A 160 -10.77 -3.51 13.57
N ASP A 161 -10.47 -2.22 13.33
CA ASP A 161 -10.55 -1.59 12.01
C ASP A 161 -9.55 -2.16 10.99
N HIS A 162 -8.47 -2.85 11.42
CA HIS A 162 -7.51 -3.49 10.50
C HIS A 162 -8.02 -4.78 9.84
N HIS A 163 -9.28 -5.18 10.07
CA HIS A 163 -9.85 -6.35 9.38
C HIS A 163 -10.47 -6.02 8.02
N CYS A 164 -10.67 -4.74 7.73
CA CYS A 164 -11.14 -4.28 6.43
C CYS A 164 -9.97 -3.61 5.73
N GLY A 165 -9.55 -4.12 4.56
CA GLY A 165 -8.45 -3.58 3.79
C GLY A 165 -7.88 -4.59 2.79
N PHE A 166 -7.02 -4.12 1.87
CA PHE A 166 -6.39 -5.02 0.92
C PHE A 166 -5.23 -5.78 1.60
N PRO A 167 -5.05 -7.10 1.41
CA PRO A 167 -3.94 -7.80 2.07
C PRO A 167 -2.58 -7.21 1.65
N ASP A 168 -1.78 -6.77 2.63
CA ASP A 168 -0.46 -6.16 2.41
C ASP A 168 0.43 -7.05 1.53
N ARG A 169 0.45 -8.36 1.79
CA ARG A 169 1.19 -9.35 0.99
C ARG A 169 0.85 -9.36 -0.51
N LEU A 170 -0.29 -8.81 -0.92
CA LEU A 170 -0.76 -8.74 -2.31
C LEU A 170 -0.54 -7.36 -2.96
N VAL A 171 0.07 -6.40 -2.27
CA VAL A 171 0.21 -5.01 -2.77
C VAL A 171 0.97 -4.92 -4.10
N LEU A 172 1.86 -5.89 -4.37
CA LEU A 172 2.54 -6.04 -5.64
C LEU A 172 1.96 -7.21 -6.44
N PRO A 173 1.75 -7.07 -7.76
CA PRO A 173 1.48 -8.22 -8.61
C PRO A 173 2.69 -9.15 -8.63
N MET A 174 2.46 -10.44 -8.88
CA MET A 174 3.56 -11.38 -9.06
C MET A 174 4.47 -10.92 -10.20
N GLY A 175 5.75 -10.75 -9.89
CA GLY A 175 6.75 -10.37 -10.88
C GLY A 175 7.14 -11.53 -11.82
N HIS A 176 8.14 -11.27 -12.66
CA HIS A 176 8.84 -12.32 -13.42
C HIS A 176 10.29 -12.43 -12.95
N LYS A 177 10.93 -13.58 -13.16
CA LYS A 177 12.38 -13.72 -12.89
C LYS A 177 13.22 -12.71 -13.67
N ALA A 178 12.82 -12.46 -14.93
CA ALA A 178 13.43 -11.46 -15.81
C ALA A 178 13.01 -10.01 -15.47
N GLY A 179 12.04 -9.83 -14.56
CA GLY A 179 11.42 -8.55 -14.25
C GLY A 179 10.12 -8.33 -15.02
N LEU A 180 9.08 -7.91 -14.30
CA LEU A 180 7.80 -7.44 -14.85
C LEU A 180 7.84 -5.90 -14.91
N PRO A 181 7.92 -5.29 -16.11
CA PRO A 181 7.94 -3.84 -16.24
C PRO A 181 6.56 -3.24 -15.93
N LEU A 182 6.52 -2.24 -15.06
CA LEU A 182 5.33 -1.49 -14.65
C LEU A 182 5.66 0.00 -14.54
N THR A 183 4.64 0.82 -14.25
CA THR A 183 4.80 2.24 -13.97
C THR A 183 4.28 2.57 -12.58
N LEU A 184 5.12 3.23 -11.78
CA LEU A 184 4.72 3.91 -10.56
C LEU A 184 4.37 5.36 -10.91
N PHE A 185 3.11 5.73 -10.78
CA PHE A 185 2.61 7.08 -11.02
C PHE A 185 2.43 7.81 -9.69
N VAL A 186 2.97 9.02 -9.59
CA VAL A 186 2.86 9.88 -8.42
C VAL A 186 2.20 11.19 -8.81
N VAL A 187 1.25 11.65 -8.00
CA VAL A 187 0.65 12.97 -8.15
C VAL A 187 0.51 13.65 -6.80
N VAL A 188 0.90 14.93 -6.76
CA VAL A 188 0.79 15.79 -5.58
C VAL A 188 -0.31 16.82 -5.83
N THR A 189 -1.30 16.89 -4.96
CA THR A 189 -2.43 17.84 -5.08
C THR A 189 -2.53 18.70 -3.82
N PRO A 190 -3.10 19.91 -3.88
CA PRO A 190 -3.34 20.69 -2.67
C PRO A 190 -4.26 19.94 -1.69
N TYR A 191 -3.96 20.10 -0.40
CA TYR A 191 -4.80 19.68 0.72
C TYR A 191 -5.40 20.92 1.39
N GLY A 192 -6.70 20.92 1.67
CA GLY A 192 -7.41 21.99 2.37
C GLY A 192 -7.58 23.30 1.59
N SER A 193 -7.35 23.33 0.27
CA SER A 193 -7.55 24.54 -0.54
C SER A 193 -9.02 24.94 -0.65
N GLU A 194 -9.32 26.21 -0.94
CA GLU A 194 -10.69 26.71 -1.21
C GLU A 194 -11.46 25.84 -2.23
N GLU A 195 -10.78 25.17 -3.16
CA GLU A 195 -11.35 24.12 -4.06
C GLU A 195 -12.11 23.00 -3.31
N GLN A 196 -11.66 22.60 -2.12
CA GLN A 196 -12.30 21.58 -1.28
C GLN A 196 -13.39 22.16 -0.36
N GLN A 197 -13.43 23.49 -0.19
CA GLN A 197 -14.47 24.19 0.59
C GLN A 197 -15.74 24.44 -0.22
N HIS A 198 -15.66 24.47 -1.55
CA HIS A 198 -16.82 24.68 -2.44
C HIS A 198 -17.68 23.42 -2.65
N SER A 199 -17.18 22.23 -2.26
CA SER A 199 -18.04 21.06 -2.06
C SER A 199 -18.59 21.09 -0.64
N GLY A 200 -19.51 22.03 -0.37
CA GLY A 200 -20.52 21.75 0.64
C GLY A 200 -21.25 20.50 0.17
N ASP A 201 -21.12 19.38 0.89
CA ASP A 201 -22.24 18.50 1.20
C ASP A 201 -21.81 17.23 1.94
N TYR A 202 -22.61 16.95 2.98
CA TYR A 202 -22.83 15.70 3.70
C TYR A 202 -21.86 15.23 4.81
N TYR A 203 -20.54 15.26 4.63
CA TYR A 203 -19.62 14.63 5.63
C TYR A 203 -18.85 15.58 6.55
N HIS A 204 -18.96 16.90 6.34
CA HIS A 204 -18.26 17.94 7.12
C HIS A 204 -19.13 18.57 8.22
N HIS A 205 -20.23 17.91 8.61
CA HIS A 205 -20.95 18.32 9.81
C HIS A 205 -20.35 17.60 11.02
N ASP A 206 -19.66 18.37 11.86
CA ASP A 206 -19.25 18.04 13.24
C ASP A 206 -20.41 17.54 14.14
N SER A 207 -21.63 17.48 13.61
CA SER A 207 -22.87 17.23 14.33
C SER A 207 -23.60 15.93 13.92
N VAL A 208 -23.09 15.10 12.99
CA VAL A 208 -23.86 13.96 12.44
C VAL A 208 -23.25 12.56 12.66
N ILE A 209 -22.13 12.40 13.38
CA ILE A 209 -21.70 11.06 13.82
C ILE A 209 -21.42 11.10 15.33
N PRO A 210 -22.37 10.67 16.19
CA PRO A 210 -22.19 10.63 17.64
C PRO A 210 -21.09 9.68 18.15
N HIS A 211 -20.36 8.99 17.29
CA HIS A 211 -19.31 8.03 17.65
C HIS A 211 -18.12 8.08 16.70
N GLY A 212 -17.34 9.17 16.66
CA GLY A 212 -15.92 9.18 16.24
C GLY A 212 -15.50 8.53 14.91
N GLN A 213 -16.45 8.10 14.08
CA GLN A 213 -16.23 7.32 12.87
C GLN A 213 -16.31 8.29 11.70
N ASN A 214 -15.17 8.92 11.44
CA ASN A 214 -14.85 9.37 10.10
C ASN A 214 -15.16 8.20 9.15
N VAL A 215 -15.92 8.41 8.08
CA VAL A 215 -16.19 7.35 7.09
C VAL A 215 -14.89 7.06 6.36
N VAL A 216 -14.05 6.23 6.97
CA VAL A 216 -12.83 5.72 6.37
C VAL A 216 -13.26 4.50 5.56
N SER A 217 -13.06 4.54 4.24
CA SER A 217 -13.22 3.31 3.45
C SER A 217 -12.29 2.26 4.04
N CYS A 218 -12.71 0.99 3.99
CA CYS A 218 -11.90 -0.14 4.43
C CYS A 218 -10.45 -0.12 3.91
N ASN A 219 -10.21 0.46 2.74
CA ASN A 219 -8.86 0.60 2.18
C ASN A 219 -8.18 1.92 2.55
N GLY A 220 -8.59 2.66 3.56
CA GLY A 220 -7.97 3.92 3.97
C GLY A 220 -7.95 5.03 2.91
N LEU A 221 -8.54 4.84 1.71
CA LEU A 221 -8.48 5.77 0.57
C LEU A 221 -9.65 6.74 0.53
N MET A 222 -10.76 6.42 1.21
CA MET A 222 -11.83 7.38 1.42
C MET A 222 -11.56 8.01 2.78
N THR A 223 -11.12 9.27 2.78
CA THR A 223 -10.60 9.92 3.98
C THR A 223 -11.22 11.29 4.13
N VAL A 224 -11.46 11.72 5.37
CA VAL A 224 -11.95 13.07 5.68
C VAL A 224 -11.04 14.20 5.22
N PHE A 225 -9.78 13.88 4.89
CA PHE A 225 -8.79 14.84 4.40
C PHE A 225 -8.76 14.99 2.87
N ASP A 226 -9.54 14.22 2.09
CA ASP A 226 -9.48 14.31 0.64
C ASP A 226 -10.86 14.15 0.00
N ASN A 227 -11.46 15.27 -0.38
CA ASN A 227 -12.78 15.32 -1.03
C ASN A 227 -12.73 15.01 -2.54
N ARG A 228 -11.59 14.59 -3.09
CA ARG A 228 -11.50 14.21 -4.52
C ARG A 228 -12.15 12.84 -4.76
N PRO A 229 -12.67 12.56 -5.97
CA PRO A 229 -13.23 11.24 -6.29
C PRO A 229 -12.23 10.11 -6.05
N LEU A 230 -12.74 8.94 -5.68
CA LEU A 230 -11.91 7.73 -5.61
C LEU A 230 -11.28 7.45 -6.98
N GLY A 231 -9.97 7.17 -6.96
CA GLY A 231 -9.19 6.98 -8.19
C GLY A 231 -8.74 8.27 -8.87
N PHE A 232 -8.97 9.46 -8.29
CA PHE A 232 -8.43 10.71 -8.84
C PHE A 232 -6.90 10.64 -9.01
N PRO A 233 -6.33 11.03 -10.16
CA PRO A 233 -6.94 11.72 -11.32
C PRO A 233 -7.40 10.79 -12.45
N PHE A 234 -7.35 9.48 -12.26
CA PHE A 234 -7.76 8.47 -13.23
C PHE A 234 -9.27 8.14 -13.19
N ASP A 235 -10.03 8.81 -12.32
CA ASP A 235 -11.48 8.71 -12.17
C ASP A 235 -12.26 9.11 -13.45
N ARG A 236 -11.64 9.92 -14.31
CA ARG A 236 -12.27 10.53 -15.48
C ARG A 236 -11.46 10.32 -16.77
N LYS A 237 -12.12 10.55 -17.90
CA LYS A 237 -11.53 10.47 -19.23
C LYS A 237 -10.34 11.41 -19.38
N ILE A 238 -9.27 10.93 -20.01
CA ILE A 238 -8.08 11.72 -20.36
C ILE A 238 -8.05 11.92 -21.87
N GLU A 239 -8.43 13.11 -22.33
CA GLU A 239 -8.51 13.37 -23.78
C GLU A 239 -7.14 13.61 -24.44
N ASN A 240 -6.23 14.24 -23.69
CA ASN A 240 -4.92 14.65 -24.20
C ASN A 240 -3.87 14.54 -23.10
N PHE A 241 -2.84 13.74 -23.34
CA PHE A 241 -1.75 13.51 -22.40
C PHE A 241 -0.98 14.80 -22.07
N ASP A 242 -0.64 15.61 -23.07
CA ASP A 242 0.14 16.85 -22.87
C ASP A 242 -0.58 17.87 -21.98
N ARG A 243 -1.91 17.88 -22.01
CA ARG A 243 -2.74 18.72 -21.13
C ARG A 243 -2.92 18.11 -19.74
N PHE A 244 -2.94 16.79 -19.67
CA PHE A 244 -3.09 16.06 -18.42
C PHE A 244 -1.80 16.08 -17.60
N TYR A 245 -0.66 15.87 -18.25
CA TYR A 245 0.64 15.79 -17.62
C TYR A 245 1.13 17.18 -17.21
N VAL A 246 1.16 17.40 -15.91
CA VAL A 246 1.51 18.68 -15.29
C VAL A 246 2.66 18.50 -14.30
N PRO A 247 3.39 19.56 -13.91
CA PRO A 247 4.63 19.43 -13.12
C PRO A 247 4.48 18.70 -11.78
N ASN A 248 3.28 18.69 -11.19
CA ASN A 248 2.97 17.98 -9.94
C ASN A 248 2.64 16.49 -10.14
N MET A 249 2.95 15.92 -11.30
CA MET A 249 2.83 14.50 -11.65
C MET A 249 4.19 13.92 -12.03
N TYR A 250 4.36 12.61 -11.85
CA TYR A 250 5.56 11.90 -12.28
C TYR A 250 5.25 10.45 -12.61
N PHE A 251 5.76 9.95 -13.74
CA PHE A 251 5.68 8.55 -14.14
C PHE A 251 7.08 7.93 -14.02
N LYS A 252 7.22 6.90 -13.19
CA LYS A 252 8.48 6.20 -12.96
C LYS A 252 8.36 4.76 -13.43
N ASN A 253 9.21 4.34 -14.36
CA ASN A 253 9.33 2.93 -14.69
C ASN A 253 9.89 2.15 -13.50
N VAL A 254 9.22 1.06 -13.17
CA VAL A 254 9.62 0.14 -12.11
C VAL A 254 9.57 -1.29 -12.63
N VAL A 255 10.31 -2.18 -11.96
CA VAL A 255 10.37 -3.58 -12.35
C VAL A 255 10.12 -4.44 -11.13
N VAL A 256 9.11 -5.31 -11.21
CA VAL A 256 8.80 -6.27 -10.15
C VAL A 256 9.43 -7.61 -10.49
N TYR A 257 10.33 -8.08 -9.63
CA TYR A 257 10.97 -9.38 -9.77
C TYR A 257 10.22 -10.44 -8.98
N HIS A 258 10.26 -11.69 -9.44
CA HIS A 258 9.80 -12.83 -8.64
C HIS A 258 10.96 -13.75 -8.29
N LYS A 259 11.08 -14.11 -7.02
CA LYS A 259 12.05 -15.08 -6.52
C LYS A 259 11.33 -16.40 -6.25
N ASP A 260 11.73 -17.44 -6.98
CA ASP A 260 11.32 -18.80 -6.67
C ASP A 260 11.85 -19.20 -5.30
N THR A 261 10.95 -19.56 -4.40
CA THR A 261 11.29 -20.08 -3.08
C THR A 261 11.49 -21.61 -3.06
N GLN A 262 11.24 -22.30 -4.18
CA GLN A 262 11.33 -23.77 -4.27
C GLN A 262 12.75 -24.35 -4.44
N SER A 263 13.81 -23.54 -4.55
CA SER A 263 15.17 -24.07 -4.76
C SER A 263 15.88 -24.57 -3.49
N HIS A 264 15.22 -24.56 -2.32
CA HIS A 264 15.77 -25.13 -1.08
C HIS A 264 14.80 -26.10 -0.41
N HIS A 265 14.30 -27.08 -1.16
CA HIS A 265 13.84 -28.34 -0.56
C HIS A 265 15.04 -29.16 -0.07
N ASN A 266 15.66 -28.72 1.03
CA ASN A 266 16.41 -29.60 1.91
C ASN A 266 15.63 -29.71 3.22
N ASN A 267 15.39 -30.95 3.64
CA ASN A 267 14.72 -31.37 4.86
C ASN A 267 15.16 -30.57 6.10
N VAL A 268 14.51 -29.45 6.37
CA VAL A 268 14.52 -28.81 7.67
C VAL A 268 13.07 -28.55 8.02
N ALA A 269 12.60 -29.23 9.06
CA ALA A 269 11.35 -28.88 9.71
C ALA A 269 11.48 -27.44 10.22
N TYR A 270 10.97 -26.48 9.46
CA TYR A 270 10.92 -25.09 9.88
C TYR A 270 9.94 -24.98 11.06
N LYS A 271 10.51 -24.95 12.27
CA LYS A 271 9.80 -24.75 13.54
C LYS A 271 9.69 -23.28 13.94
N THR A 272 9.97 -22.36 13.03
CA THR A 272 9.95 -20.92 13.30
C THR A 272 8.79 -20.28 12.55
N ASN A 273 7.81 -19.78 13.29
CA ASN A 273 6.82 -18.81 12.79
C ASN A 273 7.58 -17.66 12.12
N VAL A 274 7.62 -17.63 10.79
CA VAL A 274 8.16 -16.48 10.04
C VAL A 274 7.03 -15.47 9.86
N ASN A 275 6.46 -15.03 10.98
CA ASN A 275 5.69 -13.80 11.04
C ASN A 275 6.62 -12.74 11.61
N ASP A 276 7.53 -12.22 10.77
CA ASP A 276 8.42 -11.11 11.15
C ASP A 276 7.66 -9.78 11.38
N PHE A 277 6.32 -9.84 11.38
CA PHE A 277 5.43 -8.78 11.85
C PHE A 277 5.36 -8.69 13.38
N ASP A 278 5.71 -9.74 14.11
CA ASP A 278 5.71 -9.74 15.58
C ASP A 278 6.87 -8.91 16.18
N HIS A 279 7.83 -8.46 15.35
CA HIS A 279 9.01 -7.68 15.78
C HIS A 279 9.03 -6.24 15.28
N LEU A 280 8.00 -5.76 14.58
CA LEU A 280 7.92 -4.35 14.19
C LEU A 280 7.50 -3.48 15.38
N PRO A 281 8.04 -2.25 15.52
CA PRO A 281 7.58 -1.32 16.52
C PRO A 281 6.07 -1.13 16.35
N LYS A 282 5.32 -1.39 17.42
CA LYS A 282 3.88 -1.15 17.50
C LYS A 282 3.65 0.32 17.10
N TYR A 283 2.87 0.54 16.05
CA TYR A 283 2.41 1.87 15.70
C TYR A 283 1.59 2.43 16.87
N VAL A 284 2.14 3.43 17.57
CA VAL A 284 1.44 4.16 18.63
C VAL A 284 0.69 5.32 17.97
N SER A 285 -0.62 5.16 17.79
CA SER A 285 -1.49 6.28 17.41
C SER A 285 -1.52 7.28 18.55
N GLY A 286 -0.93 8.48 18.37
CA GLY A 286 -1.15 9.60 19.29
C GLY A 286 0.01 10.56 19.60
N GLN A 287 1.18 10.47 18.96
CA GLN A 287 2.23 11.48 19.16
C GLN A 287 2.68 12.12 17.84
N HIS A 288 2.08 13.27 17.53
CA HIS A 288 2.87 14.37 16.99
C HIS A 288 3.86 14.78 18.08
N GLN A 289 5.07 14.25 18.05
CA GLN A 289 6.23 14.91 18.65
C GLN A 289 7.30 15.05 17.57
N ILE A 290 7.67 16.31 17.32
CA ILE A 290 8.89 16.69 16.63
C ILE A 290 10.03 16.03 17.42
N VAL A 291 10.71 15.05 16.83
CA VAL A 291 11.94 14.50 17.41
C VAL A 291 13.07 15.42 16.98
N ASP A 292 13.40 16.36 17.86
CA ASP A 292 14.70 17.03 17.84
C ASP A 292 15.78 16.05 18.32
N ASP A 293 16.91 16.09 17.62
CA ASP A 293 18.23 15.56 17.93
C ASP A 293 18.49 14.04 17.99
N ILE A 294 19.24 13.63 16.96
CA ILE A 294 20.14 12.48 16.90
C ILE A 294 21.19 12.60 18.00
N SER A 295 21.34 11.56 18.83
CA SER A 295 22.61 11.25 19.48
C SER A 295 23.04 9.83 19.14
N ILE A 296 24.12 9.76 18.35
CA ILE A 296 24.85 8.53 18.04
C ILE A 296 25.67 8.20 19.29
N VAL A 297 25.37 7.08 19.93
CA VAL A 297 26.29 6.46 20.89
C VAL A 297 27.04 5.36 20.12
N THR A 298 28.25 5.69 19.71
CA THR A 298 29.32 4.73 19.47
C THR A 298 29.90 4.32 20.82
N ASP A 299 30.09 3.02 21.04
CA ASP A 299 31.08 2.38 21.94
C ASP A 299 30.79 0.85 21.89
N ASP A 300 31.70 -0.10 21.91
CA ASP A 300 33.13 -0.18 21.59
C ASP A 300 33.41 -1.69 21.49
N ILE A 301 34.06 -2.17 20.42
CA ILE A 301 34.49 -3.57 20.30
C ILE A 301 35.93 -3.64 20.79
N HIS A 302 36.15 -4.28 21.94
CA HIS A 302 37.48 -4.69 22.38
C HIS A 302 37.84 -6.09 21.86
N VAL A 303 39.12 -6.19 21.48
CA VAL A 303 39.89 -7.33 20.97
C VAL A 303 39.88 -8.52 21.93
#